data_AF-A0A7S2DYE6-F1
#
_entry.id   AF-A0A7S2DYE6-F1
#
_cell.length_a   1.000
_cell.length_b   1.000
_cell.length_c   1.000
_cell.angle_alpha   90.00
_cell.angle_beta   90.00
_cell.angle_gamma   90.00
#
_symmetry.space_group_name_H-M   'P 1'
#
loop_
_entity.id
_entity.type
_entity.pdbx_description
1 polymer ?
#
loop_
_entity_poly.entity_id
_entity_poly.type
_entity_poly.pdbx_seq_one_letter_code
_entity_poly.pdbx_strand_id
1 'polypeptide(L)'
;QAASSSAAAGGSDQAGPNWEKLSLAMRNSWEEVIEHKYLQNLVKTNDSVQELYKRWGGAAEDGKFVAELKEVADVRDFPRQKREVEMPQLWAFRSSVTLDALHKHLGMQKNASEALPVLCTVLQQPLFPVLKALGLLVGVFEWHSLVINHFSGRITREEAKELTIGDVIDALPPNERVKWERAFKQFERAWHIAWPYVDRYECHGFQEHEKQVMVHRGMSILWSIAEGKDTGLVPLAITQWLVERHNELVQVVSASMGYPARKVSSRLLGQHDVIMYDEVDLMRFLRSRCVTYGVGGKLNFDFKQLENHLGRELSRPEITMEIKGFQWLGESLAGGNDLRHVVKQKDLMPDTIERLKVELASPTLANTCLQKVEMSISFILKSGGGLSNEHAGEMLLSEYLRSVLSESADSLPSATARSQVHLWHVDAFMKLLKQIINKDPMDGIDPKYKQDFQNDSSKEDFAKDQELLKTLMEVKSTMPDVLLEAMGSFAETQLIESYIGEDVKLMDVLSTVFQSREVSQETVDHITNSLPTGLQMKHWAAVYRVLKAR
;
A
#
# COMPACT_ATOMS: atom_id res chain seq x y z
N GLN A 1 -34.16 -16.98 -55.24
CA GLN A 1 -32.82 -17.60 -55.19
C GLN A 1 -32.31 -17.44 -53.78
N ALA A 2 -32.61 -18.43 -52.94
CA ALA A 2 -32.05 -18.62 -51.62
C ALA A 2 -30.79 -19.46 -51.79
N ALA A 3 -29.68 -19.05 -51.18
CA ALA A 3 -28.45 -19.83 -51.18
C ALA A 3 -28.31 -20.52 -49.82
N SER A 4 -28.29 -21.85 -49.88
CA SER A 4 -28.02 -22.81 -48.83
C SER A 4 -26.53 -23.18 -48.80
N SER A 5 -25.92 -23.19 -47.63
CA SER A 5 -24.80 -24.07 -47.20
C SER A 5 -24.35 -23.58 -45.82
N SER A 6 -23.94 -24.37 -44.84
CA SER A 6 -23.88 -25.81 -44.64
C SER A 6 -23.67 -25.98 -43.13
N ALA A 7 -24.59 -26.64 -42.43
CA ALA A 7 -24.43 -27.02 -41.04
C ALA A 7 -23.39 -28.15 -40.95
N ALA A 8 -22.22 -27.86 -40.38
CA ALA A 8 -21.28 -28.87 -39.95
C ALA A 8 -21.75 -29.43 -38.60
N ALA A 9 -21.93 -30.74 -38.56
CA ALA A 9 -22.23 -31.51 -37.38
C ALA A 9 -21.13 -31.35 -36.32
N GLY A 10 -21.50 -30.90 -35.12
CA GLY A 10 -20.67 -30.91 -33.92
C GLY A 10 -21.47 -31.56 -32.79
N GLY A 11 -20.92 -32.66 -32.29
CA GLY A 11 -21.47 -33.62 -31.32
C GLY A 11 -22.43 -33.06 -30.26
N SER A 12 -23.55 -33.76 -30.14
CA SER A 12 -24.39 -33.80 -28.94
C SER A 12 -23.63 -34.44 -27.78
N ASP A 13 -22.92 -33.64 -27.00
CA ASP A 13 -22.64 -33.99 -25.59
C ASP A 13 -23.83 -33.55 -24.74
N GLN A 14 -24.89 -34.37 -24.75
CA GLN A 14 -25.84 -34.40 -23.64
C GLN A 14 -25.24 -35.18 -22.47
N ALA A 15 -24.11 -34.70 -21.94
CA ALA A 15 -23.73 -35.04 -20.59
C ALA A 15 -24.57 -34.14 -19.68
N GLY A 16 -25.51 -34.73 -18.93
CA GLY A 16 -26.20 -34.00 -17.87
C GLY A 16 -25.20 -33.30 -16.95
N PRO A 17 -25.58 -32.20 -16.28
CA PRO A 17 -24.68 -31.41 -15.45
C PRO A 17 -23.91 -32.34 -14.49
N ASN A 18 -22.59 -32.38 -14.63
CA ASN A 18 -21.74 -33.11 -13.70
C ASN A 18 -21.66 -32.30 -12.40
N TRP A 19 -22.54 -32.63 -11.45
CA TRP A 19 -22.66 -31.94 -10.16
C TRP A 19 -21.38 -32.02 -9.31
N GLU A 20 -20.45 -32.93 -9.62
CA GLU A 20 -19.16 -33.05 -8.94
C GLU A 20 -18.08 -32.12 -9.51
N LYS A 21 -18.29 -31.57 -10.72
CA LYS A 21 -17.38 -30.63 -11.40
C LYS A 21 -18.15 -29.53 -12.11
N LEU A 22 -18.86 -28.72 -11.32
CA LEU A 22 -19.57 -27.54 -11.82
C LEU A 22 -18.57 -26.45 -12.24
N SER A 23 -18.74 -25.92 -13.45
CA SER A 23 -18.11 -24.65 -13.83
C SER A 23 -18.75 -23.50 -13.07
N LEU A 24 -18.03 -22.39 -12.88
CA LEU A 24 -18.53 -21.20 -12.17
C LEU A 24 -19.85 -20.69 -12.79
N ALA A 25 -19.97 -20.72 -14.12
CA ALA A 25 -21.17 -20.29 -14.82
C ALA A 25 -22.39 -21.19 -14.53
N MET A 26 -22.20 -22.51 -14.47
CA MET A 26 -23.29 -23.43 -14.14
C MET A 26 -23.70 -23.33 -12.67
N ARG A 27 -22.73 -23.09 -11.77
CA ARG A 27 -23.01 -22.83 -10.36
C ARG A 27 -23.86 -21.57 -10.19
N ASN A 28 -23.46 -20.46 -10.80
CA ASN A 28 -24.21 -19.20 -10.71
C ASN A 28 -25.64 -19.36 -11.27
N SER A 29 -25.78 -20.04 -12.41
CA SER A 29 -27.10 -20.32 -12.98
C SER A 29 -27.97 -21.22 -12.08
N TRP A 30 -27.37 -22.21 -11.41
CA TRP A 30 -28.08 -23.03 -10.43
C TRP A 30 -28.50 -22.22 -9.20
N GLU A 31 -27.61 -21.39 -8.65
CA GLU A 31 -27.91 -20.51 -7.51
C GLU A 31 -29.06 -19.55 -7.84
N GLU A 32 -29.03 -18.91 -9.02
CA GLU A 32 -30.12 -18.04 -9.50
C GLU A 32 -31.45 -18.79 -9.63
N VAL A 33 -31.43 -20.00 -10.20
CA VAL A 33 -32.65 -20.81 -10.38
C VAL A 33 -33.22 -21.26 -9.03
N ILE A 34 -32.37 -21.72 -8.11
CA ILE A 34 -32.81 -22.12 -6.77
C ILE A 34 -33.38 -20.93 -6.00
N GLU A 35 -32.69 -19.79 -6.04
CA GLU A 35 -33.11 -18.59 -5.34
C GLU A 35 -34.43 -18.04 -5.89
N HIS A 36 -34.51 -17.78 -7.20
CA HIS A 36 -35.70 -17.17 -7.79
C HIS A 36 -36.89 -18.11 -7.86
N LYS A 37 -36.70 -19.38 -8.25
CA LYS A 37 -37.82 -20.29 -8.52
C LYS A 37 -38.34 -20.97 -7.26
N TYR A 38 -37.46 -21.29 -6.31
CA TYR A 38 -37.81 -22.11 -5.15
C TYR A 38 -37.79 -21.30 -3.85
N LEU A 39 -36.65 -20.71 -3.48
CA LEU A 39 -36.49 -20.08 -2.16
C LEU A 39 -37.32 -18.80 -2.00
N GLN A 40 -37.26 -17.87 -2.96
CA GLN A 40 -38.05 -16.64 -2.89
C GLN A 40 -39.55 -16.92 -2.86
N ASN A 41 -40.02 -17.90 -3.62
CA ASN A 41 -41.42 -18.30 -3.61
C ASN A 41 -41.79 -18.94 -2.27
N LEU A 42 -40.96 -19.82 -1.72
CA LEU A 42 -41.21 -20.46 -0.42
C LEU A 42 -41.26 -19.44 0.72
N VAL A 43 -40.39 -18.42 0.71
CA VAL A 43 -40.35 -17.35 1.73
C VAL A 43 -41.49 -16.33 1.57
N LYS A 44 -41.87 -15.99 0.33
CA LYS A 44 -43.00 -15.08 0.05
C LYS A 44 -44.35 -15.72 0.40
N THR A 45 -44.49 -17.03 0.25
CA THR A 45 -45.72 -17.80 0.54
C THR A 45 -45.77 -18.26 2.01
N ASN A 46 -45.50 -17.32 2.92
CA ASN A 46 -45.43 -17.53 4.37
C ASN A 46 -46.76 -17.95 5.01
N ASP A 47 -47.86 -17.98 4.23
CA ASP A 47 -49.17 -18.52 4.63
C ASP A 47 -49.08 -20.01 5.02
N SER A 48 -48.09 -20.73 4.48
CA SER A 48 -47.84 -22.14 4.80
C SER A 48 -47.46 -22.40 6.26
N VAL A 49 -46.84 -21.46 6.98
CA VAL A 49 -46.48 -21.69 8.39
C VAL A 49 -47.72 -21.67 9.27
N GLN A 50 -48.67 -20.75 9.03
CA GLN A 50 -49.94 -20.76 9.75
C GLN A 50 -50.81 -21.97 9.37
N GLU A 51 -50.79 -22.41 8.11
CA GLU A 51 -51.43 -23.66 7.69
C GLU A 51 -50.78 -24.90 8.31
N LEU A 52 -49.45 -24.93 8.44
CA LEU A 52 -48.72 -25.98 9.15
C LEU A 52 -49.06 -25.96 10.65
N TYR A 53 -49.15 -24.79 11.28
CA TYR A 53 -49.63 -24.66 12.67
C TYR A 53 -51.10 -25.10 12.81
N LYS A 54 -51.97 -24.83 11.84
CA LYS A 54 -53.35 -25.33 11.86
C LYS A 54 -53.42 -26.85 11.64
N ARG A 55 -52.54 -27.40 10.78
CA ARG A 55 -52.54 -28.81 10.39
C ARG A 55 -51.81 -29.73 11.38
N TRP A 56 -50.83 -29.21 12.11
CA TRP A 56 -49.97 -29.96 13.02
C TRP A 56 -50.00 -29.43 14.46
N GLY A 57 -50.53 -28.23 14.69
CA GLY A 57 -50.63 -27.59 15.99
C GLY A 57 -52.04 -27.55 16.56
N GLY A 58 -52.93 -28.45 16.14
CA GLY A 58 -54.30 -28.53 16.63
C GLY A 58 -54.80 -29.97 16.68
N ALA A 59 -54.38 -30.72 17.70
CA ALA A 59 -55.21 -31.82 18.19
C ALA A 59 -56.32 -31.22 19.08
N ALA A 60 -57.52 -31.80 19.06
CA ALA A 60 -58.65 -31.40 19.92
C ALA A 60 -58.36 -31.54 21.43
N GLU A 61 -57.17 -32.04 21.81
CA GLU A 61 -56.67 -32.19 23.18
C GLU A 61 -55.81 -31.01 23.67
N ASP A 62 -55.50 -30.03 22.81
CA ASP A 62 -54.73 -28.84 23.20
C ASP A 62 -55.60 -27.91 24.07
N GLY A 63 -55.62 -28.17 25.38
CA GLY A 63 -56.36 -27.38 26.37
C GLY A 63 -55.92 -25.91 26.49
N LYS A 64 -56.56 -25.15 27.39
CA LYS A 64 -56.31 -23.71 27.61
C LYS A 64 -54.83 -23.33 27.84
N PHE A 65 -54.05 -24.24 28.42
CA PHE A 65 -52.61 -24.08 28.64
C PHE A 65 -51.81 -24.03 27.33
N VAL A 66 -52.16 -24.85 26.33
CA VAL A 66 -51.46 -24.87 25.04
C VAL A 66 -51.80 -23.61 24.23
N ALA A 67 -53.02 -23.09 24.37
CA ALA A 67 -53.42 -21.81 23.79
C ALA A 67 -52.70 -20.61 24.44
N GLU A 68 -52.44 -20.68 25.74
CA GLU A 68 -51.64 -19.71 26.49
C GLU A 68 -50.16 -19.79 26.11
N LEU A 69 -49.60 -21.01 26.00
CA LEU A 69 -48.20 -21.25 25.60
C LEU A 69 -47.91 -20.90 24.13
N LYS A 70 -48.92 -20.99 23.25
CA LYS A 70 -48.84 -20.54 21.85
C LYS A 70 -49.13 -19.04 21.68
N GLU A 71 -49.45 -18.33 22.76
CA GLU A 71 -49.80 -16.90 22.77
C GLU A 71 -50.96 -16.52 21.84
N VAL A 72 -51.87 -17.47 21.59
CA VAL A 72 -53.02 -17.28 20.68
C VAL A 72 -54.24 -16.74 21.43
N ALA A 73 -54.28 -16.86 22.75
CA ALA A 73 -55.35 -16.32 23.58
C ALA A 73 -55.30 -14.77 23.61
N ASP A 74 -56.38 -14.09 23.21
CA ASP A 74 -56.46 -12.64 23.37
C ASP A 74 -56.54 -12.32 24.86
N VAL A 75 -55.58 -11.53 25.35
CA VAL A 75 -55.53 -11.12 26.74
C VAL A 75 -56.83 -10.42 27.17
N ARG A 76 -57.55 -9.80 26.24
CA ARG A 76 -58.84 -9.13 26.49
C ARG A 76 -59.96 -10.09 26.88
N ASP A 77 -59.85 -11.37 26.52
CA ASP A 77 -60.82 -12.41 26.85
C ASP A 77 -60.75 -12.84 28.32
N PHE A 78 -59.65 -12.49 29.02
CA PHE A 78 -59.54 -12.75 30.46
C PHE A 78 -60.31 -11.72 31.30
N PRO A 79 -60.95 -12.15 32.40
CA PRO A 79 -61.62 -11.26 33.35
C PRO A 79 -60.68 -10.14 33.83
N ARG A 80 -61.21 -8.93 33.96
CA ARG A 80 -60.43 -7.72 34.33
C ARG A 80 -59.65 -7.90 35.64
N GLN A 81 -60.25 -8.53 36.65
CA GLN A 81 -59.59 -8.83 37.92
C GLN A 81 -58.37 -9.74 37.76
N LYS A 82 -58.45 -10.75 36.88
CA LYS A 82 -57.32 -11.65 36.59
C LYS A 82 -56.21 -10.92 35.83
N ARG A 83 -56.56 -10.03 34.90
CA ARG A 83 -55.59 -9.20 34.16
C ARG A 83 -54.83 -8.22 35.04
N GLU A 84 -55.52 -7.58 35.99
CA GLU A 84 -54.90 -6.61 36.91
C GLU A 84 -53.94 -7.30 37.89
N VAL A 85 -54.22 -8.54 38.29
CA VAL A 85 -53.38 -9.31 39.22
C VAL A 85 -52.21 -10.02 38.51
N GLU A 86 -52.46 -10.71 37.40
CA GLU A 86 -51.46 -11.58 36.77
C GLU A 86 -50.64 -10.88 35.67
N MET A 87 -51.12 -9.75 35.15
CA MET A 87 -50.47 -8.95 34.11
C MET A 87 -49.86 -9.80 32.96
N PRO A 88 -50.63 -10.67 32.30
CA PRO A 88 -50.10 -11.67 31.35
C PRO A 88 -49.31 -11.07 30.17
N GLN A 89 -49.59 -9.82 29.77
CA GLN A 89 -48.79 -9.12 28.73
C GLN A 89 -47.36 -8.77 29.15
N LEU A 90 -47.09 -8.70 30.46
CA LEU A 90 -45.75 -8.49 30.99
C LEU A 90 -44.90 -9.76 30.87
N TRP A 91 -45.56 -10.93 30.94
CA TRP A 91 -44.95 -12.26 30.90
C TRP A 91 -44.97 -12.90 29.52
N ALA A 92 -45.65 -12.29 28.55
CA ALA A 92 -45.63 -12.72 27.16
C ALA A 92 -44.19 -12.74 26.61
N PHE A 93 -43.88 -13.80 25.88
CA PHE A 93 -42.64 -13.97 25.15
C PHE A 93 -42.42 -12.77 24.23
N ARG A 94 -41.15 -12.36 24.14
CA ARG A 94 -40.71 -11.30 23.25
C ARG A 94 -39.51 -11.80 22.48
N SER A 95 -39.59 -11.67 21.17
CA SER A 95 -38.47 -12.02 20.31
C SER A 95 -37.26 -11.14 20.65
N SER A 96 -36.08 -11.75 20.77
CA SER A 96 -34.85 -11.01 21.06
C SER A 96 -34.44 -10.15 19.88
N VAL A 97 -33.99 -8.93 20.15
CA VAL A 97 -33.45 -8.02 19.14
C VAL A 97 -31.98 -8.36 18.87
N THR A 98 -31.75 -9.11 17.80
CA THR A 98 -30.42 -9.55 17.32
C THR A 98 -30.13 -9.04 15.91
N LEU A 99 -28.86 -9.03 15.51
CA LEU A 99 -28.48 -8.70 14.12
C LEU A 99 -29.07 -9.69 13.11
N ASP A 100 -29.15 -10.97 13.44
CA ASP A 100 -29.76 -11.98 12.55
C ASP A 100 -31.25 -11.68 12.32
N ALA A 101 -31.95 -11.23 13.37
CA ALA A 101 -33.34 -10.80 13.24
C ALA A 101 -33.45 -9.56 12.34
N LEU A 102 -32.52 -8.60 12.46
CA LEU A 102 -32.47 -7.43 11.58
C LEU A 102 -32.27 -7.83 10.11
N HIS A 103 -31.26 -8.65 9.81
CA HIS A 103 -30.98 -9.14 8.45
C HIS A 103 -32.16 -9.91 7.86
N LYS A 104 -32.77 -10.81 8.65
CA LYS A 104 -33.94 -11.58 8.23
C LYS A 104 -35.11 -10.68 7.86
N HIS A 105 -35.41 -9.69 8.70
CA HIS A 105 -36.54 -8.78 8.45
C HIS A 105 -36.26 -7.82 7.28
N LEU A 106 -35.01 -7.36 7.11
CA LEU A 106 -34.62 -6.54 5.97
C LEU A 106 -34.72 -7.31 4.65
N GLY A 107 -34.31 -8.58 4.63
CA GLY A 107 -34.42 -9.46 3.46
C GLY A 107 -35.86 -9.78 3.04
N MET A 108 -36.84 -9.60 3.93
CA MET A 108 -38.27 -9.73 3.60
C MET A 108 -38.86 -8.46 2.97
N GLN A 109 -38.16 -7.32 3.05
CA GLN A 109 -38.65 -6.06 2.51
C GLN A 109 -38.39 -5.97 1.00
N LYS A 110 -39.45 -5.72 0.23
CA LYS A 110 -39.34 -5.49 -1.22
C LYS A 110 -38.62 -4.16 -1.46
N ASN A 111 -37.70 -4.15 -2.44
CA ASN A 111 -36.91 -2.98 -2.84
C ASN A 111 -36.14 -2.32 -1.68
N ALA A 112 -35.65 -3.11 -0.72
CA ALA A 112 -34.88 -2.61 0.42
C ALA A 112 -33.68 -1.74 -0.02
N SER A 113 -32.98 -2.12 -1.09
CA SER A 113 -31.84 -1.38 -1.63
C SER A 113 -32.19 0.02 -2.16
N GLU A 114 -33.39 0.21 -2.69
CA GLU A 114 -33.86 1.52 -3.19
C GLU A 114 -34.41 2.38 -2.05
N ALA A 115 -35.12 1.76 -1.11
CA ALA A 115 -35.79 2.47 -0.02
C ALA A 115 -34.90 2.77 1.18
N LEU A 116 -33.87 1.96 1.41
CA LEU A 116 -33.00 1.97 2.59
C LEU A 116 -31.51 1.78 2.16
N PRO A 117 -30.99 2.59 1.24
CA PRO A 117 -29.67 2.38 0.66
C PRO A 117 -28.55 2.42 1.72
N VAL A 118 -28.60 3.33 2.70
CA VAL A 118 -27.56 3.47 3.72
C VAL A 118 -27.53 2.23 4.62
N LEU A 119 -28.69 1.80 5.13
CA LEU A 119 -28.80 0.61 5.98
C LEU A 119 -28.34 -0.65 5.25
N CYS A 120 -28.73 -0.81 3.98
CA CYS A 120 -28.28 -1.93 3.17
C CYS A 120 -26.76 -1.94 3.01
N THR A 121 -26.14 -0.81 2.67
CA THR A 121 -24.67 -0.73 2.52
C THR A 121 -23.94 -0.93 3.85
N VAL A 122 -24.44 -0.38 4.95
CA VAL A 122 -23.84 -0.53 6.29
C VAL A 122 -23.81 -1.99 6.73
N LEU A 123 -24.85 -2.77 6.42
CA LEU A 123 -24.96 -4.18 6.80
C LEU A 123 -24.28 -5.14 5.82
N GLN A 124 -23.82 -4.67 4.66
CA GLN A 124 -23.11 -5.49 3.69
C GLN A 124 -21.73 -5.92 4.20
N GLN A 125 -21.29 -7.11 3.78
CA GLN A 125 -19.92 -7.57 3.97
C GLN A 125 -19.02 -7.00 2.86
N PRO A 126 -17.79 -6.54 3.15
CA PRO A 126 -17.08 -6.58 4.44
C PRO A 126 -17.26 -5.30 5.28
N LEU A 127 -18.24 -4.47 4.95
CA LEU A 127 -18.34 -3.11 5.47
C LEU A 127 -18.77 -3.10 6.95
N PHE A 128 -19.75 -3.93 7.32
CA PHE A 128 -20.26 -4.01 8.69
C PHE A 128 -19.17 -4.33 9.74
N PRO A 129 -18.35 -5.40 9.58
CA PRO A 129 -17.28 -5.70 10.55
C PRO A 129 -16.20 -4.61 10.64
N VAL A 130 -16.03 -3.82 9.57
CA VAL A 130 -14.94 -2.86 9.42
C VAL A 130 -15.32 -1.44 9.83
N LEU A 131 -16.61 -1.15 10.08
CA LEU A 131 -17.10 0.17 10.52
C LEU A 131 -16.24 0.80 11.63
N LYS A 132 -15.86 -0.03 12.62
CA LYS A 132 -15.02 0.40 13.73
C LYS A 132 -13.61 0.84 13.29
N ALA A 133 -13.04 0.20 12.27
CA ALA A 133 -11.74 0.55 11.71
C ALA A 133 -11.77 1.89 10.95
N LEU A 134 -12.91 2.26 10.36
CA LEU A 134 -13.06 3.56 9.69
C LEU A 134 -12.85 4.72 10.68
N GLY A 135 -13.29 4.56 11.92
CA GLY A 135 -13.10 5.54 12.99
C GLY A 135 -11.65 5.66 13.49
N LEU A 136 -10.77 4.74 13.10
CA LEU A 136 -9.35 4.70 13.47
C LEU A 136 -8.44 5.33 12.40
N LEU A 137 -8.99 5.77 11.26
CA LEU A 137 -8.24 6.35 10.15
C LEU A 137 -7.37 7.54 10.56
N VAL A 138 -7.82 8.36 11.50
CA VAL A 138 -7.01 9.49 12.02
C VAL A 138 -5.71 8.98 12.63
N GLY A 139 -5.77 7.95 13.47
CA GLY A 139 -4.58 7.34 14.07
C GLY A 139 -3.69 6.64 13.06
N VAL A 140 -4.27 6.05 12.00
CA VAL A 140 -3.52 5.45 10.88
C VAL A 140 -2.69 6.51 10.15
N PHE A 141 -3.30 7.62 9.75
CA PHE A 141 -2.58 8.71 9.07
C PHE A 141 -1.59 9.42 9.99
N GLU A 142 -1.92 9.56 11.28
CA GLU A 142 -0.99 10.09 12.28
C GLU A 142 0.24 9.19 12.41
N TRP A 143 0.06 7.87 12.48
CA TRP A 143 1.14 6.89 12.52
C TRP A 143 2.05 6.99 11.29
N HIS A 144 1.48 6.95 10.08
CA HIS A 144 2.25 7.10 8.83
C HIS A 144 3.04 8.41 8.82
N SER A 145 2.41 9.52 9.25
CA SER A 145 3.07 10.82 9.31
C SER A 145 4.24 10.83 10.28
N LEU A 146 4.10 10.21 11.45
CA LEU A 146 5.16 10.08 12.46
C LEU A 146 6.33 9.25 11.92
N VAL A 147 6.05 8.08 11.35
CA VAL A 147 7.05 7.19 10.76
C VAL A 147 7.80 7.89 9.63
N ILE A 148 7.09 8.52 8.70
CA ILE A 148 7.70 9.25 7.58
C ILE A 148 8.55 10.42 8.09
N ASN A 149 8.07 11.21 9.05
CA ASN A 149 8.82 12.38 9.52
C ASN A 149 10.06 11.98 10.33
N HIS A 150 10.02 10.84 11.02
CA HIS A 150 11.12 10.39 11.86
C HIS A 150 12.19 9.62 11.08
N PHE A 151 11.80 8.78 10.12
CA PHE A 151 12.69 7.80 9.49
C PHE A 151 13.01 8.04 8.01
N SER A 152 12.15 8.77 7.27
CA SER A 152 12.37 8.99 5.84
C SER A 152 13.69 9.72 5.60
N GLY A 153 14.56 9.13 4.77
CA GLY A 153 15.89 9.62 4.44
C GLY A 153 16.93 9.42 5.55
N ARG A 154 16.61 8.67 6.61
CA ARG A 154 17.50 8.47 7.77
C ARG A 154 17.89 7.03 8.06
N ILE A 155 17.12 6.06 7.59
CA ILE A 155 17.37 4.64 7.84
C ILE A 155 17.45 3.85 6.54
N THR A 156 18.24 2.79 6.53
CA THR A 156 18.25 1.82 5.43
C THR A 156 17.16 0.76 5.64
N ARG A 157 16.93 -0.06 4.60
CA ARG A 157 15.94 -1.14 4.64
C ARG A 157 16.37 -2.27 5.58
N GLU A 158 17.67 -2.53 5.67
CA GLU A 158 18.27 -3.50 6.60
C GLU A 158 18.11 -3.05 8.04
N GLU A 159 18.39 -1.78 8.34
CA GLU A 159 18.19 -1.20 9.68
C GLU A 159 16.72 -1.28 10.11
N ALA A 160 15.78 -0.96 9.21
CA ALA A 160 14.35 -1.11 9.48
C ALA A 160 13.93 -2.56 9.76
N LYS A 161 14.61 -3.53 9.14
CA LYS A 161 14.33 -4.95 9.34
C LYS A 161 14.71 -5.42 10.75
N GLU A 162 15.78 -4.87 11.30
CA GLU A 162 16.28 -5.21 12.65
C GLU A 162 15.56 -4.44 13.76
N LEU A 163 15.10 -3.21 13.49
CA LEU A 163 14.39 -2.39 14.46
C LEU A 163 12.94 -2.83 14.67
N THR A 164 12.57 -3.12 15.92
CA THR A 164 11.16 -3.39 16.26
C THR A 164 10.40 -2.11 16.57
N ILE A 165 9.07 -2.14 16.38
CA ILE A 165 8.18 -1.03 16.70
C ILE A 165 8.27 -0.65 18.19
N GLY A 166 8.40 -1.65 19.07
CA GLY A 166 8.57 -1.47 20.50
C GLY A 166 9.84 -0.71 20.85
N ASP A 167 10.97 -1.11 20.25
CA ASP A 167 12.27 -0.45 20.47
C ASP A 167 12.22 1.02 20.02
N VAL A 168 11.59 1.27 18.86
CA VAL A 168 11.38 2.63 18.33
C VAL A 168 10.59 3.48 19.31
N ILE A 169 9.45 2.99 19.81
CA ILE A 169 8.59 3.77 20.71
C ILE A 169 9.27 3.98 22.07
N ASP A 170 10.01 2.99 22.55
CA ASP A 170 10.61 3.01 23.87
C ASP A 170 11.89 3.88 23.90
N ALA A 171 12.55 4.09 22.76
CA ALA A 171 13.67 5.02 22.60
C ALA A 171 13.27 6.50 22.58
N LEU A 172 11.98 6.82 22.37
CA LEU A 172 11.51 8.20 22.28
C LEU A 172 11.38 8.90 23.64
N PRO A 173 11.50 10.24 23.69
CA PRO A 173 11.23 11.01 24.89
C PRO A 173 9.80 10.77 25.43
N PRO A 174 9.56 10.81 26.75
CA PRO A 174 8.26 10.49 27.35
C PRO A 174 7.07 11.27 26.76
N ASN A 175 7.28 12.54 26.40
CA ASN A 175 6.24 13.40 25.83
C ASN A 175 5.81 12.94 24.42
N GLU A 176 6.75 12.48 23.60
CA GLU A 176 6.48 11.99 22.25
C GLU A 176 5.97 10.56 22.27
N ARG A 177 6.46 9.74 23.21
CA ARG A 177 6.08 8.34 23.37
C ARG A 177 4.57 8.15 23.51
N VAL A 178 3.89 9.02 24.26
CA VAL A 178 2.42 8.94 24.42
C VAL A 178 1.69 9.13 23.09
N LYS A 179 2.17 10.07 22.25
CA LYS A 179 1.60 10.34 20.94
C LYS A 179 1.80 9.16 19.98
N TRP A 180 3.02 8.65 19.90
CA TRP A 180 3.37 7.50 19.07
C TRP A 180 2.61 6.24 19.48
N GLU A 181 2.54 5.95 20.78
CA GLU A 181 1.82 4.79 21.31
C GLU A 181 0.31 4.86 21.02
N ARG A 182 -0.29 6.06 21.10
CA ARG A 182 -1.69 6.27 20.74
C ARG A 182 -1.94 6.06 19.24
N ALA A 183 -1.08 6.60 18.38
CA ALA A 183 -1.20 6.45 16.93
C ALA A 183 -1.01 4.98 16.53
N PHE A 184 0.02 4.32 17.05
CA PHE A 184 0.30 2.91 16.80
C PHE A 184 -0.87 2.00 17.21
N LYS A 185 -1.45 2.18 18.40
CA LYS A 185 -2.60 1.37 18.84
C LYS A 185 -3.82 1.48 17.93
N GLN A 186 -4.04 2.65 17.34
CA GLN A 186 -5.13 2.84 16.38
C GLN A 186 -4.80 2.15 15.06
N PHE A 187 -3.55 2.28 14.59
CA PHE A 187 -3.05 1.59 13.40
C PHE A 187 -3.13 0.06 13.54
N GLU A 188 -2.60 -0.51 14.62
CA GLU A 188 -2.66 -1.94 14.94
C GLU A 188 -4.10 -2.46 14.98
N ARG A 189 -5.00 -1.73 15.64
CA ARG A 189 -6.41 -2.11 15.69
C ARG A 189 -7.09 -2.04 14.32
N ALA A 190 -6.80 -1.01 13.54
CA ALA A 190 -7.34 -0.88 12.18
C ALA A 190 -6.84 -2.04 11.30
N TRP A 191 -5.56 -2.40 11.42
CA TRP A 191 -4.95 -3.52 10.73
C TRP A 191 -5.65 -4.84 11.06
N HIS A 192 -5.78 -5.19 12.34
CA HIS A 192 -6.39 -6.46 12.76
C HIS A 192 -7.85 -6.60 12.34
N ILE A 193 -8.58 -5.48 12.22
CA ILE A 193 -9.97 -5.50 11.77
C ILE A 193 -10.06 -5.58 10.25
N ALA A 194 -9.24 -4.82 9.52
CA ALA A 194 -9.38 -4.65 8.07
C ALA A 194 -8.64 -5.70 7.24
N TRP A 195 -7.45 -6.11 7.68
CA TRP A 195 -6.54 -6.95 6.88
C TRP A 195 -7.14 -8.26 6.37
N PRO A 196 -7.98 -9.00 7.14
CA PRO A 196 -8.63 -10.22 6.65
C PRO A 196 -9.51 -10.02 5.40
N TYR A 197 -9.94 -8.79 5.12
CA TYR A 197 -10.83 -8.44 4.01
C TYR A 197 -10.11 -7.84 2.80
N VAL A 198 -8.79 -7.67 2.87
CA VAL A 198 -7.98 -7.11 1.79
C VAL A 198 -7.37 -8.24 0.95
N ASP A 199 -7.92 -8.47 -0.24
CA ASP A 199 -7.45 -9.54 -1.13
C ASP A 199 -6.40 -9.08 -2.13
N ARG A 200 -6.50 -7.82 -2.58
CA ARG A 200 -5.68 -7.26 -3.65
C ARG A 200 -5.45 -5.77 -3.46
N TYR A 201 -4.33 -5.31 -4.00
CA TYR A 201 -4.01 -3.91 -4.18
C TYR A 201 -3.57 -3.69 -5.62
N GLU A 202 -4.31 -2.85 -6.35
CA GLU A 202 -4.14 -2.68 -7.81
C GLU A 202 -4.17 -4.05 -8.54
N CYS A 203 -3.06 -4.42 -9.19
CA CYS A 203 -2.89 -5.71 -9.87
C CYS A 203 -2.20 -6.78 -8.99
N HIS A 204 -1.79 -6.44 -7.77
CA HIS A 204 -1.11 -7.34 -6.85
C HIS A 204 -2.12 -8.11 -5.98
N GLY A 205 -2.13 -9.44 -6.09
CA GLY A 205 -2.90 -10.32 -5.22
C GLY A 205 -2.03 -10.80 -4.06
N PHE A 206 -2.47 -10.53 -2.83
CA PHE A 206 -1.71 -10.90 -1.63
C PHE A 206 -1.69 -12.42 -1.44
N GLN A 207 -0.51 -12.94 -1.14
CA GLN A 207 -0.28 -14.35 -0.85
C GLN A 207 -0.74 -14.72 0.56
N GLU A 208 -0.99 -16.01 0.80
CA GLU A 208 -1.46 -16.54 2.09
C GLU A 208 -0.56 -16.13 3.27
N HIS A 209 0.76 -16.10 3.06
CA HIS A 209 1.73 -15.74 4.10
C HIS A 209 1.66 -14.25 4.49
N GLU A 210 1.34 -13.37 3.55
CA GLU A 210 1.17 -11.93 3.81
C GLU A 210 -0.12 -11.67 4.59
N LYS A 211 -1.18 -12.43 4.28
CA LYS A 211 -2.46 -12.36 5.00
C LYS A 211 -2.39 -12.82 6.45
N GLN A 212 -1.38 -13.61 6.81
CA GLN A 212 -1.14 -14.03 8.19
C GLN A 212 -0.37 -13.00 9.01
N VAL A 213 0.16 -11.95 8.39
CA VAL A 213 0.91 -10.91 9.08
C VAL A 213 -0.01 -10.01 9.89
N MET A 214 0.17 -10.03 11.21
CA MET A 214 -0.58 -9.23 12.17
C MET A 214 0.40 -8.34 12.94
N VAL A 215 0.34 -7.04 12.69
CA VAL A 215 1.27 -6.06 13.27
C VAL A 215 1.13 -5.99 14.78
N HIS A 216 2.24 -6.10 15.51
CA HIS A 216 2.31 -5.90 16.95
C HIS A 216 3.66 -5.25 17.34
N ARG A 217 3.82 -4.80 18.58
CA ARG A 217 5.05 -4.07 19.04
C ARG A 217 6.37 -4.81 18.78
N GLY A 218 6.36 -6.15 18.73
CA GLY A 218 7.56 -6.95 18.51
C GLY A 218 7.93 -7.15 17.04
N MET A 219 7.11 -6.66 16.11
CA MET A 219 7.40 -6.74 14.68
C MET A 219 8.37 -5.64 14.25
N SER A 220 9.09 -5.94 13.17
CA SER A 220 9.92 -4.97 12.48
C SER A 220 9.11 -3.76 12.00
N ILE A 221 9.69 -2.56 12.14
CA ILE A 221 9.09 -1.31 11.67
C ILE A 221 8.86 -1.30 10.15
N LEU A 222 9.57 -2.16 9.40
CA LEU A 222 9.42 -2.34 7.95
C LEU A 222 7.95 -2.64 7.54
N TRP A 223 7.20 -3.39 8.36
CA TRP A 223 5.79 -3.70 8.11
C TRP A 223 4.82 -2.55 8.37
N SER A 224 5.33 -1.45 8.93
CA SER A 224 4.58 -0.25 9.28
C SER A 224 4.89 0.95 8.38
N ILE A 225 5.86 0.82 7.46
CA ILE A 225 6.25 1.87 6.53
C ILE A 225 5.43 1.72 5.25
N ALA A 226 4.58 2.70 4.94
CA ALA A 226 3.82 2.73 3.70
C ALA A 226 4.71 3.11 2.50
N GLU A 227 4.93 2.16 1.60
CA GLU A 227 5.73 2.31 0.37
C GLU A 227 4.99 1.65 -0.80
N GLY A 228 5.17 2.14 -2.03
CA GLY A 228 4.58 1.52 -3.23
C GLY A 228 5.26 0.22 -3.69
N LYS A 229 6.19 -0.34 -2.91
CA LYS A 229 6.99 -1.51 -3.26
C LYS A 229 7.15 -2.46 -2.07
N ASP A 230 7.38 -3.74 -2.37
CA ASP A 230 7.72 -4.81 -1.41
C ASP A 230 6.78 -4.87 -0.20
N THR A 231 7.33 -5.09 1.00
CA THR A 231 6.58 -5.20 2.26
C THR A 231 5.82 -3.93 2.63
N GLY A 232 6.25 -2.76 2.14
CA GLY A 232 5.58 -1.49 2.39
C GLY A 232 4.26 -1.33 1.64
N LEU A 233 4.00 -2.20 0.67
CA LEU A 233 2.76 -2.25 -0.10
C LEU A 233 1.57 -2.63 0.79
N VAL A 234 1.79 -3.45 1.83
CA VAL A 234 0.75 -3.91 2.75
C VAL A 234 0.14 -2.77 3.59
N PRO A 235 0.92 -1.98 4.36
CA PRO A 235 0.39 -0.84 5.10
C PRO A 235 -0.27 0.21 4.20
N LEU A 236 0.24 0.40 2.98
CA LEU A 236 -0.35 1.29 2.00
C LEU A 236 -1.73 0.77 1.54
N ALA A 237 -1.81 -0.52 1.20
CA ALA A 237 -3.02 -1.17 0.72
C ALA A 237 -4.15 -1.14 1.74
N ILE A 238 -3.86 -1.44 3.01
CA ILE A 238 -4.86 -1.37 4.10
C ILE A 238 -5.39 0.06 4.24
N THR A 239 -4.50 1.04 4.20
CA THR A 239 -4.87 2.44 4.37
C THR A 239 -5.77 2.92 3.23
N GLN A 240 -5.39 2.62 1.99
CA GLN A 240 -6.19 2.95 0.82
C GLN A 240 -7.54 2.23 0.86
N TRP A 241 -7.54 0.94 1.16
CA TRP A 241 -8.76 0.15 1.24
C TRP A 241 -9.75 0.69 2.29
N LEU A 242 -9.25 1.09 3.47
CA LEU A 242 -10.08 1.73 4.50
C LEU A 242 -10.66 3.08 4.04
N VAL A 243 -9.87 3.90 3.35
CA VAL A 243 -10.33 5.17 2.77
C VAL A 243 -11.41 4.93 1.71
N GLU A 244 -11.25 3.91 0.86
CA GLU A 244 -12.24 3.54 -0.14
C GLU A 244 -13.56 3.10 0.51
N ARG A 245 -13.52 2.23 1.53
CA ARG A 245 -14.74 1.81 2.27
C ARG A 245 -15.41 2.98 3.00
N HIS A 246 -14.61 3.90 3.55
CA HIS A 246 -15.11 5.13 4.15
C HIS A 246 -15.85 5.99 3.12
N ASN A 247 -15.21 6.25 1.98
CA ASN A 247 -15.76 7.10 0.94
C ASN A 247 -16.99 6.47 0.27
N GLU A 248 -17.02 5.16 0.11
CA GLU A 248 -18.18 4.40 -0.38
C GLU A 248 -19.42 4.69 0.48
N LEU A 249 -19.30 4.58 1.82
CA LEU A 249 -20.40 4.92 2.72
C LEU A 249 -20.82 6.39 2.63
N VAL A 250 -19.84 7.29 2.63
CA VAL A 250 -20.10 8.74 2.53
C VAL A 250 -20.86 9.07 1.25
N GLN A 251 -20.50 8.44 0.13
CA GLN A 251 -21.15 8.63 -1.16
C GLN A 251 -22.60 8.12 -1.15
N VAL A 252 -22.85 6.95 -0.57
CA VAL A 252 -24.22 6.41 -0.41
C VAL A 252 -25.08 7.32 0.46
N VAL A 253 -24.55 7.80 1.59
CA VAL A 253 -25.25 8.75 2.47
C VAL A 253 -25.53 10.07 1.76
N SER A 254 -24.55 10.60 1.04
CA SER A 254 -24.66 11.85 0.29
C SER A 254 -25.72 11.76 -0.82
N ALA A 255 -25.74 10.65 -1.56
CA ALA A 255 -26.75 10.35 -2.57
C ALA A 255 -28.16 10.24 -1.96
N SER A 256 -28.30 9.54 -0.83
CA SER A 256 -29.58 9.40 -0.11
C SER A 256 -30.12 10.73 0.43
N MET A 257 -29.22 11.61 0.91
CA MET A 257 -29.57 12.92 1.46
C MET A 257 -29.76 14.01 0.41
N GLY A 258 -29.34 13.78 -0.84
CA GLY A 258 -29.47 14.72 -1.96
C GLY A 258 -28.47 15.88 -1.95
N TYR A 259 -27.31 15.72 -1.30
CA TYR A 259 -26.24 16.73 -1.27
C TYR A 259 -24.91 16.11 -1.68
N PRO A 260 -24.05 16.83 -2.43
CA PRO A 260 -22.73 16.32 -2.78
C PRO A 260 -21.85 16.18 -1.53
N ALA A 261 -21.06 15.10 -1.48
CA ALA A 261 -20.11 14.89 -0.41
C ALA A 261 -19.03 15.99 -0.42
N ARG A 262 -18.73 16.55 0.75
CA ARG A 262 -17.58 17.44 0.93
C ARG A 262 -16.30 16.62 0.86
N LYS A 263 -15.18 17.21 0.45
CA LYS A 263 -13.88 16.53 0.41
C LYS A 263 -12.93 17.13 1.44
N VAL A 264 -12.15 16.28 2.11
CA VAL A 264 -11.10 16.67 3.05
C VAL A 264 -9.80 15.95 2.69
N SER A 265 -8.67 16.65 2.80
CA SER A 265 -7.35 16.04 2.61
C SER A 265 -6.98 15.21 3.84
N SER A 266 -6.35 14.04 3.64
CA SER A 266 -5.86 13.22 4.76
C SER A 266 -4.85 13.94 5.66
N ARG A 267 -4.22 15.02 5.18
CA ARG A 267 -3.29 15.86 5.97
C ARG A 267 -3.98 16.71 7.04
N LEU A 268 -5.25 17.05 6.83
CA LEU A 268 -6.05 17.89 7.72
C LEU A 268 -7.14 17.09 8.44
N LEU A 269 -7.07 15.76 8.36
CA LEU A 269 -8.10 14.86 8.87
C LEU A 269 -8.19 14.95 10.39
N GLY A 270 -9.36 15.30 10.91
CA GLY A 270 -9.69 15.27 12.32
C GLY A 270 -10.62 14.11 12.69
N GLN A 271 -10.81 13.89 14.00
CA GLN A 271 -11.72 12.85 14.50
C GLN A 271 -13.19 13.07 14.10
N HIS A 272 -13.57 14.32 13.79
CA HIS A 272 -14.91 14.67 13.34
C HIS A 272 -15.15 14.39 11.85
N ASP A 273 -14.08 14.14 11.08
CA ASP A 273 -14.16 13.87 9.66
C ASP A 273 -14.31 12.38 9.34
N VAL A 274 -14.09 11.50 10.33
CA VAL A 274 -14.17 10.05 10.16
C VAL A 274 -15.47 9.48 10.69
N ILE A 275 -15.89 8.36 10.09
CA ILE A 275 -17.03 7.57 10.56
C ILE A 275 -16.65 6.83 11.85
N MET A 276 -17.15 7.32 12.98
CA MET A 276 -17.06 6.63 14.27
C MET A 276 -18.39 5.95 14.59
N TYR A 277 -18.52 4.69 14.18
CA TYR A 277 -19.72 3.91 14.44
C TYR A 277 -19.37 2.43 14.56
N ASP A 278 -20.05 1.69 15.42
CA ASP A 278 -19.83 0.26 15.59
C ASP A 278 -21.15 -0.53 15.79
N GLU A 279 -21.02 -1.86 15.89
CA GLU A 279 -22.15 -2.76 16.14
C GLU A 279 -22.88 -2.43 17.46
N VAL A 280 -22.15 -2.02 18.49
CA VAL A 280 -22.73 -1.75 19.81
C VAL A 280 -23.63 -0.52 19.74
N ASP A 281 -23.19 0.52 19.04
CA ASP A 281 -23.97 1.74 18.82
C ASP A 281 -25.20 1.47 17.95
N LEU A 282 -25.03 0.68 16.87
CA LEU A 282 -26.16 0.22 16.05
C LEU A 282 -27.22 -0.51 16.88
N MET A 283 -26.80 -1.52 17.64
CA MET A 283 -27.71 -2.36 18.42
C MET A 283 -28.35 -1.58 19.57
N ARG A 284 -27.63 -0.61 20.16
CA ARG A 284 -28.17 0.29 21.18
C ARG A 284 -29.28 1.16 20.60
N PHE A 285 -29.08 1.75 19.42
CA PHE A 285 -30.10 2.56 18.76
C PHE A 285 -31.31 1.72 18.33
N LEU A 286 -31.05 0.58 17.69
CA LEU A 286 -32.07 -0.36 17.24
C LEU A 286 -33.02 -0.77 18.39
N ARG A 287 -32.46 -1.21 19.51
CA ARG A 287 -33.23 -1.66 20.69
C ARG A 287 -34.03 -0.55 21.36
N SER A 288 -33.51 0.67 21.33
CA SER A 288 -34.11 1.78 22.07
C SER A 288 -35.20 2.51 21.30
N ARG A 289 -35.12 2.59 19.97
CA ARG A 289 -36.03 3.45 19.19
C ARG A 289 -36.71 2.75 18.02
N CYS A 290 -36.09 1.76 17.41
CA CYS A 290 -36.55 1.18 16.15
C CYS A 290 -37.31 -0.14 16.30
N VAL A 291 -37.66 -0.54 17.53
CA VAL A 291 -38.32 -1.83 17.79
C VAL A 291 -39.67 -1.62 18.45
N THR A 292 -40.68 -2.27 17.88
CA THR A 292 -42.00 -2.45 18.51
C THR A 292 -42.37 -3.93 18.52
N TYR A 293 -43.14 -4.34 19.53
CA TYR A 293 -43.64 -5.71 19.65
C TYR A 293 -45.10 -5.76 19.22
N GLY A 294 -45.38 -6.56 18.19
CA GLY A 294 -46.73 -6.88 17.74
C GLY A 294 -47.39 -7.99 18.58
N VAL A 295 -48.55 -8.44 18.14
CA VAL A 295 -49.29 -9.56 18.76
C VAL A 295 -48.43 -10.84 18.74
N GLY A 296 -48.39 -11.58 19.86
CA GLY A 296 -47.59 -12.81 20.01
C GLY A 296 -46.08 -12.59 20.05
N GLY A 297 -45.62 -11.45 20.59
CA GLY A 297 -44.19 -11.18 20.76
C GLY A 297 -43.41 -10.93 19.47
N LYS A 298 -44.11 -10.74 18.34
CA LYS A 298 -43.51 -10.58 17.01
C LYS A 298 -42.76 -9.25 16.93
N LEU A 299 -41.52 -9.31 16.45
CA LEU A 299 -40.66 -8.15 16.29
C LEU A 299 -41.03 -7.34 15.05
N ASN A 300 -41.26 -6.04 15.21
CA ASN A 300 -41.45 -5.10 14.11
C ASN A 300 -40.36 -4.02 14.18
N PHE A 301 -39.65 -3.83 13.06
CA PHE A 301 -38.58 -2.85 12.94
C PHE A 301 -39.07 -1.59 12.21
N ASP A 302 -38.76 -0.41 12.75
CA ASP A 302 -38.86 0.86 12.04
C ASP A 302 -37.56 1.12 11.27
N PHE A 303 -37.46 0.53 10.08
CA PHE A 303 -36.28 0.68 9.22
C PHE A 303 -36.09 2.11 8.73
N LYS A 304 -37.16 2.88 8.55
CA LYS A 304 -37.07 4.27 8.10
C LYS A 304 -36.41 5.15 9.17
N GLN A 305 -36.73 4.91 10.44
CA GLN A 305 -36.07 5.60 11.53
C GLN A 305 -34.60 5.22 11.65
N LEU A 306 -34.28 3.93 11.46
CA LEU A 306 -32.89 3.45 11.48
C LEU A 306 -32.07 4.06 10.34
N GLU A 307 -32.60 4.04 9.11
CA GLU A 307 -31.99 4.68 7.92
C GLU A 307 -31.69 6.16 8.18
N ASN A 308 -32.67 6.91 8.69
CA ASN A 308 -32.50 8.34 8.99
C ASN A 308 -31.46 8.60 10.08
N HIS A 309 -31.31 7.69 11.04
CA HIS A 309 -30.28 7.80 12.07
C HIS A 309 -28.90 7.56 11.47
N LEU A 310 -28.73 6.47 10.71
CA LEU A 310 -27.48 6.16 10.02
C LEU A 310 -27.09 7.27 9.05
N GLY A 311 -28.02 7.81 8.27
CA GLY A 311 -27.76 8.93 7.37
C GLY A 311 -27.25 10.19 8.08
N ARG A 312 -27.61 10.40 9.36
CA ARG A 312 -27.11 11.52 10.18
C ARG A 312 -25.75 11.21 10.79
N GLU A 313 -25.60 10.04 11.40
CA GLU A 313 -24.37 9.65 12.09
C GLU A 313 -23.20 9.46 11.12
N LEU A 314 -23.47 8.93 9.93
CA LEU A 314 -22.48 8.61 8.90
C LEU A 314 -22.21 9.76 7.92
N SER A 315 -22.88 10.91 8.09
CA SER A 315 -22.65 12.08 7.24
C SER A 315 -21.27 12.70 7.54
N ARG A 316 -20.27 12.33 6.74
CA ARG A 316 -18.87 12.75 6.86
C ARG A 316 -18.33 13.20 5.49
N PRO A 317 -17.22 13.95 5.43
CA PRO A 317 -16.58 14.27 4.16
C PRO A 317 -15.88 13.05 3.55
N GLU A 318 -15.77 13.00 2.22
CA GLU A 318 -14.86 12.10 1.52
C GLU A 318 -13.41 12.46 1.81
N ILE A 319 -12.59 11.44 2.04
CA ILE A 319 -11.16 11.58 2.32
C ILE A 319 -10.40 11.47 1.00
N THR A 320 -9.64 12.51 0.67
CA THR A 320 -8.64 12.48 -0.40
C THR A 320 -7.32 12.03 0.19
N MET A 321 -6.85 10.86 -0.20
CA MET A 321 -5.63 10.25 0.33
C MET A 321 -4.39 10.95 -0.23
N GLU A 322 -3.58 11.52 0.66
CA GLU A 322 -2.30 12.14 0.34
C GLU A 322 -1.21 11.60 1.29
N ILE A 323 -0.66 10.43 0.95
CA ILE A 323 0.47 9.84 1.68
C ILE A 323 1.75 10.27 0.97
N LYS A 324 2.70 10.85 1.73
CA LYS A 324 4.03 11.16 1.21
C LYS A 324 4.79 9.86 0.98
N GLY A 325 5.48 9.74 -0.15
CA GLY A 325 6.37 8.60 -0.39
C GLY A 325 7.44 8.49 0.69
N PHE A 326 7.69 7.27 1.17
CA PHE A 326 8.84 6.99 2.00
C PHE A 326 10.10 6.93 1.13
N GLN A 327 11.23 7.35 1.69
CA GLN A 327 12.52 7.31 1.00
C GLN A 327 13.53 6.63 1.92
N TRP A 328 14.17 5.59 1.42
CA TRP A 328 15.23 4.89 2.13
C TRP A 328 16.56 5.63 2.01
N LEU A 329 17.41 5.50 3.04
CA LEU A 329 18.80 5.94 2.98
C LEU A 329 19.58 4.99 2.07
N GLY A 330 20.40 5.54 1.16
CA GLY A 330 21.22 4.76 0.23
C GLY A 330 20.51 4.29 -1.04
N GLU A 331 19.17 4.34 -1.11
CA GLU A 331 18.47 4.13 -2.38
C GLU A 331 18.67 5.33 -3.31
N SER A 332 19.07 5.03 -4.54
CA SER A 332 19.45 6.04 -5.53
C SER A 332 18.27 6.99 -5.79
N LEU A 333 18.40 8.23 -5.30
CA LEU A 333 17.59 9.35 -5.77
C LEU A 333 17.81 9.45 -7.27
N ALA A 334 16.76 9.21 -8.05
CA ALA A 334 16.80 9.23 -9.51
C ALA A 334 17.22 10.59 -10.14
N GLY A 335 17.68 11.57 -9.36
CA GLY A 335 18.13 12.86 -9.87
C GLY A 335 19.29 13.45 -9.06
N GLY A 336 20.53 13.11 -9.41
CA GLY A 336 21.67 14.00 -9.11
C GLY A 336 21.47 15.43 -9.66
N ASN A 337 20.60 15.56 -10.67
CA ASN A 337 20.15 16.84 -11.21
C ASN A 337 19.19 17.59 -10.29
N ASP A 338 18.37 16.90 -9.47
CA ASP A 338 17.39 17.55 -8.61
C ASP A 338 18.06 18.44 -7.56
N LEU A 339 19.22 18.01 -7.05
CA LEU A 339 19.99 18.80 -6.09
C LEU A 339 20.52 20.10 -6.71
N ARG A 340 20.91 20.06 -7.99
CA ARG A 340 21.40 21.24 -8.73
C ARG A 340 20.32 22.31 -8.89
N HIS A 341 19.05 21.91 -8.93
CA HIS A 341 17.91 22.82 -8.97
C HIS A 341 17.62 23.49 -7.62
N VAL A 342 18.02 22.88 -6.51
CA VAL A 342 17.79 23.41 -5.15
C VAL A 342 19.00 24.20 -4.63
N VAL A 343 20.22 23.72 -4.85
CA VAL A 343 21.47 24.35 -4.42
C VAL A 343 22.49 24.28 -5.55
N LYS A 344 23.04 25.44 -5.96
CA LYS A 344 24.07 25.51 -7.00
C LYS A 344 25.32 24.73 -6.59
N GLN A 345 25.56 23.58 -7.23
CA GLN A 345 26.70 22.73 -6.95
C GLN A 345 28.00 23.29 -7.56
N LYS A 346 29.13 23.09 -6.87
CA LYS A 346 30.50 23.47 -7.23
C LYS A 346 31.44 22.31 -6.91
N ASP A 347 32.52 22.21 -7.69
CA ASP A 347 33.57 21.22 -7.43
C ASP A 347 34.38 21.55 -6.17
N LEU A 348 34.98 20.50 -5.59
CA LEU A 348 35.93 20.63 -4.48
C LEU A 348 37.29 21.12 -5.00
N MET A 349 37.97 21.94 -4.21
CA MET A 349 39.34 22.37 -4.52
C MET A 349 40.31 21.16 -4.53
N PRO A 350 41.30 21.11 -5.45
CA PRO A 350 42.23 19.97 -5.55
C PRO A 350 42.92 19.62 -4.24
N ASP A 351 43.43 20.62 -3.51
CA ASP A 351 44.09 20.44 -2.20
C ASP A 351 43.14 19.86 -1.13
N THR A 352 41.85 20.16 -1.23
CA THR A 352 40.82 19.61 -0.34
C THR A 352 40.54 18.16 -0.71
N ILE A 353 40.48 17.83 -2.01
CA ILE A 353 40.31 16.45 -2.49
C ILE A 353 41.46 15.57 -2.02
N GLU A 354 42.71 16.01 -2.17
CA GLU A 354 43.88 15.24 -1.74
C GLU A 354 43.87 14.97 -0.23
N ARG A 355 43.57 16.00 0.58
CA ARG A 355 43.43 15.86 2.03
C ARG A 355 42.30 14.90 2.41
N LEU A 356 41.15 15.02 1.76
CA LEU A 356 40.01 14.11 1.97
C LEU A 356 40.35 12.66 1.61
N LYS A 357 41.10 12.42 0.53
CA LYS A 357 41.56 11.07 0.14
C LYS A 357 42.50 10.46 1.19
N VAL A 358 43.36 11.27 1.81
CA VAL A 358 44.26 10.82 2.87
C VAL A 358 43.49 10.54 4.17
N GLU A 359 42.60 11.45 4.58
CA GLU A 359 41.82 11.31 5.83
C GLU A 359 40.77 10.19 5.76
N LEU A 360 40.16 9.97 4.59
CA LEU A 360 39.09 8.99 4.39
C LEU A 360 39.57 7.73 3.67
N ALA A 361 40.87 7.41 3.74
CA ALA A 361 41.44 6.24 3.06
C ALA A 361 40.78 4.90 3.45
N SER A 362 40.14 4.82 4.62
CA SER A 362 39.37 3.65 5.04
C SER A 362 37.98 3.63 4.39
N PRO A 363 37.61 2.56 3.66
CA PRO A 363 36.27 2.41 3.07
C PRO A 363 35.15 2.52 4.11
N THR A 364 35.38 2.07 5.35
CA THR A 364 34.40 2.19 6.43
C THR A 364 34.11 3.65 6.81
N LEU A 365 35.16 4.47 6.94
CA LEU A 365 35.02 5.90 7.24
C LEU A 365 34.37 6.65 6.07
N ALA A 366 34.75 6.29 4.84
CA ALA A 366 34.15 6.85 3.64
C ALA A 366 32.65 6.49 3.54
N ASN A 367 32.26 5.25 3.86
CA ASN A 367 30.86 4.83 3.93
C ASN A 367 30.06 5.62 4.99
N THR A 368 30.61 5.80 6.19
CA THR A 368 29.96 6.62 7.23
C THR A 368 29.77 8.07 6.76
N CYS A 369 30.77 8.67 6.12
CA CYS A 369 30.63 9.99 5.50
C CYS A 369 29.54 9.99 4.41
N LEU A 370 29.52 8.97 3.55
CA LEU A 370 28.58 8.87 2.43
C LEU A 370 27.14 8.83 2.93
N GLN A 371 26.85 8.02 3.95
CA GLN A 371 25.53 7.96 4.57
C GLN A 371 25.07 9.33 5.11
N LYS A 372 25.96 10.09 5.75
CA LYS A 372 25.62 11.44 6.25
C LYS A 372 25.40 12.43 5.12
N VAL A 373 26.14 12.30 4.03
CA VAL A 373 25.95 13.10 2.82
C VAL A 373 24.60 12.78 2.17
N GLU A 374 24.27 11.50 1.99
CA GLU A 374 23.00 11.04 1.40
C GLU A 374 21.79 11.47 2.23
N MET A 375 21.87 11.35 3.56
CA MET A 375 20.86 11.86 4.48
C MET A 375 20.67 13.37 4.30
N SER A 376 21.76 14.13 4.16
CA SER A 376 21.69 15.58 3.93
C SER A 376 21.00 15.90 2.60
N ILE A 377 21.35 15.19 1.52
CA ILE A 377 20.72 15.35 0.20
C ILE A 377 19.22 15.09 0.28
N SER A 378 18.80 13.97 0.89
CA SER A 378 17.38 13.61 1.04
C SER A 378 16.60 14.71 1.76
N PHE A 379 17.15 15.27 2.84
CA PHE A 379 16.51 16.37 3.57
C PHE A 379 16.46 17.68 2.78
N ILE A 380 17.52 18.03 2.05
CA ILE A 380 17.57 19.25 1.23
C ILE A 380 16.51 19.19 0.13
N LEU A 381 16.41 18.07 -0.58
CA LEU A 381 15.42 17.87 -1.64
C LEU A 381 13.99 17.93 -1.08
N LYS A 382 13.74 17.29 0.08
CA LYS A 382 12.42 17.27 0.72
C LYS A 382 11.99 18.62 1.28
N SER A 383 12.94 19.47 1.66
CA SER A 383 12.68 20.82 2.17
C SER A 383 12.24 21.81 1.08
N GLY A 384 12.25 21.40 -0.20
CA GLY A 384 11.50 22.01 -1.29
C GLY A 384 11.54 23.54 -1.31
N GLY A 385 12.69 24.12 -1.64
CA GLY A 385 12.83 25.57 -1.83
C GLY A 385 12.92 26.42 -0.55
N GLY A 386 12.70 25.87 0.66
CA GLY A 386 12.94 26.64 1.90
C GLY A 386 14.39 27.10 2.08
N LEU A 387 15.33 26.42 1.39
CA LEU A 387 16.75 26.75 1.30
C LEU A 387 17.10 27.57 0.05
N SER A 388 16.14 28.05 -0.76
CA SER A 388 16.44 28.76 -2.01
C SER A 388 16.91 30.21 -1.81
N ASN A 389 17.52 30.52 -0.67
CA ASN A 389 18.29 31.76 -0.53
C ASN A 389 19.63 31.57 -1.25
N GLU A 390 20.10 32.60 -1.96
CA GLU A 390 21.36 32.55 -2.74
C GLU A 390 22.59 32.08 -1.93
N HIS A 391 22.53 32.18 -0.60
CA HIS A 391 23.60 31.83 0.33
C HIS A 391 23.45 30.46 1.00
N ALA A 392 22.39 29.68 0.72
CA ALA A 392 22.24 28.37 1.38
C ALA A 392 23.38 27.39 1.05
N GLY A 393 24.00 27.54 -0.13
CA GLY A 393 25.19 26.80 -0.50
C GLY A 393 26.43 27.07 0.36
N GLU A 394 26.49 28.23 1.04
CA GLU A 394 27.61 28.67 1.90
C GLU A 394 27.59 28.04 3.30
N MET A 395 26.53 27.35 3.68
CA MET A 395 26.51 26.63 4.94
C MET A 395 27.45 25.43 4.88
N LEU A 396 28.22 25.21 5.95
CA LEU A 396 29.04 24.01 6.08
C LEU A 396 28.15 22.78 6.21
N LEU A 397 28.54 21.67 5.57
CA LEU A 397 27.81 20.40 5.70
C LEU A 397 27.73 19.93 7.16
N SER A 398 28.82 20.12 7.91
CA SER A 398 28.88 19.82 9.35
C SER A 398 27.91 20.67 10.18
N GLU A 399 27.75 21.95 9.82
CA GLU A 399 26.81 22.85 10.47
C GLU A 399 25.36 22.48 10.14
N TYR A 400 25.08 22.10 8.89
CA TYR A 400 23.75 21.63 8.48
C TYR A 400 23.35 20.35 9.20
N LEU A 401 24.24 19.35 9.25
CA LEU A 401 24.03 18.10 10.00
C LEU A 401 23.71 18.39 11.47
N ARG A 402 24.48 19.28 12.12
CA ARG A 402 24.29 19.62 13.52
C ARG A 402 23.03 20.44 13.79
N SER A 403 22.78 21.48 13.00
CA SER A 403 21.72 22.46 13.27
C SER A 403 20.35 22.04 12.75
N VAL A 404 20.30 21.39 11.59
CA VAL A 404 19.04 20.99 10.94
C VAL A 404 18.72 19.53 11.21
N LEU A 405 19.71 18.64 11.10
CA LEU A 405 19.51 17.20 11.29
C LEU A 405 19.75 16.75 12.74
N SER A 406 20.16 17.66 13.63
CA SER A 406 20.43 17.39 15.05
C SER A 406 21.44 16.27 15.28
N GLU A 407 22.38 16.11 14.35
CA GLU A 407 23.47 15.14 14.45
C GLU A 407 24.58 15.62 15.40
N SER A 408 25.39 14.67 15.87
CA SER A 408 26.54 14.99 16.71
C SER A 408 27.57 15.86 15.96
N ALA A 409 28.32 16.70 16.70
CA ALA A 409 29.34 17.57 16.11
C ALA A 409 30.52 16.80 15.48
N ASP A 410 30.67 15.53 15.85
CA ASP A 410 31.66 14.59 15.30
C ASP A 410 31.05 13.60 14.30
N SER A 411 29.84 13.89 13.78
CA SER A 411 29.14 13.03 12.82
C SER A 411 29.89 12.80 11.51
N LEU A 412 30.75 13.75 11.11
CA LEU A 412 31.68 13.57 10.00
C LEU A 412 33.08 13.22 10.53
N PRO A 413 33.62 12.02 10.21
CA PRO A 413 34.91 11.57 10.73
C PRO A 413 36.11 12.41 10.25
N SER A 414 36.04 13.04 9.07
CA SER A 414 37.12 13.87 8.53
C SER A 414 37.07 15.30 9.06
N ALA A 415 38.22 15.81 9.54
CA ALA A 415 38.36 17.20 9.98
C ALA A 415 38.31 18.18 8.79
N THR A 416 38.87 17.77 7.64
CA THR A 416 38.77 18.54 6.39
C THR A 416 37.32 18.59 5.90
N ALA A 417 36.57 17.49 5.97
CA ALA A 417 35.15 17.48 5.62
C ALA A 417 34.34 18.45 6.50
N ARG A 418 34.63 18.50 7.81
CA ARG A 418 33.93 19.40 8.74
C ARG A 418 34.20 20.88 8.52
N SER A 419 35.39 21.23 8.07
CA SER A 419 35.85 22.63 7.98
C SER A 419 35.75 23.24 6.59
N GLN A 420 35.72 22.42 5.52
CA GLN A 420 35.83 22.90 4.14
C GLN A 420 34.70 22.44 3.22
N VAL A 421 33.95 21.39 3.57
CA VAL A 421 32.83 20.91 2.73
C VAL A 421 31.57 21.71 3.06
N HIS A 422 31.02 22.34 2.04
CA HIS A 422 29.84 23.20 2.09
C HIS A 422 28.68 22.51 1.35
N LEU A 423 27.46 23.01 1.51
CA LEU A 423 26.28 22.44 0.83
C LEU A 423 26.35 22.50 -0.70
N TRP A 424 27.10 23.46 -1.26
CA TRP A 424 27.37 23.49 -2.70
C TRP A 424 28.40 22.44 -3.15
N HIS A 425 29.15 21.79 -2.25
CA HIS A 425 30.17 20.79 -2.61
C HIS A 425 29.65 19.35 -2.52
N VAL A 426 28.36 19.18 -2.21
CA VAL A 426 27.78 17.89 -1.81
C VAL A 426 27.82 16.86 -2.94
N ASP A 427 27.54 17.24 -4.18
CA ASP A 427 27.64 16.35 -5.36
C ASP A 427 29.08 15.89 -5.58
N ALA A 428 30.03 16.82 -5.62
CA ALA A 428 31.46 16.51 -5.79
C ALA A 428 32.02 15.66 -4.64
N PHE A 429 31.59 15.92 -3.40
CA PHE A 429 32.01 15.14 -2.24
C PHE A 429 31.43 13.73 -2.27
N MET A 430 30.15 13.56 -2.65
CA MET A 430 29.53 12.25 -2.82
C MET A 430 30.27 11.42 -3.89
N LYS A 431 30.58 12.01 -5.04
CA LYS A 431 31.38 11.36 -6.09
C LYS A 431 32.75 10.91 -5.58
N LEU A 432 33.43 11.76 -4.81
CA LEU A 432 34.72 11.44 -4.21
C LEU A 432 34.61 10.26 -3.22
N LEU A 433 33.60 10.26 -2.36
CA LEU A 433 33.38 9.18 -1.39
C LEU A 433 33.11 7.84 -2.10
N LYS A 434 32.25 7.84 -3.12
CA LYS A 434 32.00 6.65 -3.95
C LYS A 434 33.27 6.12 -4.60
N GLN A 435 34.12 7.01 -5.12
CA GLN A 435 35.43 6.63 -5.69
C GLN A 435 36.38 6.00 -4.65
N ILE A 436 36.30 6.43 -3.39
CA ILE A 436 37.12 5.88 -2.30
C ILE A 436 36.59 4.51 -1.86
N ILE A 437 35.26 4.35 -1.78
CA ILE A 437 34.59 3.11 -1.36
C ILE A 437 34.73 2.04 -2.45
N ASN A 438 34.37 2.37 -3.68
CA ASN A 438 34.44 1.48 -4.84
C ASN A 438 35.61 1.91 -5.73
N LYS A 439 36.79 1.32 -5.49
CA LYS A 439 37.97 1.55 -6.34
C LYS A 439 37.74 1.12 -7.80
N ASP A 440 36.90 0.09 -8.01
CA ASP A 440 36.40 -0.31 -9.32
C ASP A 440 34.86 -0.32 -9.33
N PRO A 441 34.17 0.54 -10.12
CA PRO A 441 32.71 0.52 -10.25
C PRO A 441 32.17 -0.80 -10.79
N MET A 442 33.05 -1.66 -11.32
CA MET A 442 32.71 -2.99 -11.83
C MET A 442 32.69 -4.07 -10.74
N ASP A 443 33.07 -3.78 -9.49
CA ASP A 443 33.06 -4.80 -8.43
C ASP A 443 31.64 -5.23 -8.02
N GLY A 444 30.70 -4.29 -8.00
CA GLY A 444 29.32 -4.51 -7.55
C GLY A 444 28.32 -5.02 -8.60
N ILE A 445 28.71 -5.14 -9.87
CA ILE A 445 27.77 -5.54 -10.93
C ILE A 445 27.49 -7.06 -10.94
N ASP A 446 26.35 -7.43 -11.50
CA ASP A 446 25.95 -8.83 -11.71
C ASP A 446 27.01 -9.60 -12.52
N PRO A 447 27.41 -10.83 -12.11
CA PRO A 447 28.40 -11.65 -12.81
C PRO A 447 28.18 -11.81 -14.32
N LYS A 448 26.93 -11.78 -14.79
CA LYS A 448 26.63 -11.92 -16.22
C LYS A 448 27.20 -10.78 -17.09
N TYR A 449 27.48 -9.61 -16.50
CA TYR A 449 28.08 -8.46 -17.18
C TYR A 449 29.62 -8.42 -17.05
N LYS A 450 30.21 -9.44 -16.41
CA LYS A 450 31.65 -9.57 -16.15
C LYS A 450 32.33 -10.58 -17.08
N GLN A 451 31.71 -10.98 -18.18
CA GLN A 451 32.32 -11.93 -19.10
C GLN A 451 33.53 -11.28 -19.77
N ASP A 452 34.72 -11.84 -19.50
CA ASP A 452 35.93 -11.48 -20.20
C ASP A 452 35.91 -12.03 -21.63
N PHE A 453 36.65 -11.37 -22.53
CA PHE A 453 36.85 -11.75 -23.95
C PHE A 453 37.55 -13.13 -24.14
N GLN A 454 37.64 -13.97 -23.11
CA GLN A 454 38.42 -15.22 -23.10
C GLN A 454 37.66 -16.45 -22.61
N ASN A 455 36.43 -16.33 -22.09
CA ASN A 455 35.72 -17.46 -21.48
C ASN A 455 34.56 -18.01 -22.35
N ASP A 456 34.79 -19.24 -22.86
CA ASP A 456 33.85 -20.24 -23.40
C ASP A 456 33.03 -19.89 -24.67
N SER A 457 32.88 -20.73 -25.70
CA SER A 457 33.06 -22.20 -25.80
C SER A 457 33.16 -22.69 -27.27
N SER A 458 33.53 -21.82 -28.22
CA SER A 458 33.78 -22.20 -29.63
C SER A 458 35.04 -21.52 -30.17
N LYS A 459 35.80 -22.21 -31.05
CA LYS A 459 37.00 -21.64 -31.71
C LYS A 459 36.65 -20.43 -32.59
N GLU A 460 35.41 -20.29 -33.02
CA GLU A 460 34.94 -19.19 -33.87
C GLU A 460 34.66 -17.91 -33.06
N ASP A 461 34.14 -18.05 -31.83
CA ASP A 461 33.86 -16.90 -30.97
C ASP A 461 35.15 -16.29 -30.41
N PHE A 462 36.14 -17.12 -30.10
CA PHE A 462 37.46 -16.67 -29.63
C PHE A 462 38.18 -15.75 -30.63
N ALA A 463 38.09 -16.05 -31.93
CA ALA A 463 38.72 -15.22 -32.97
C ALA A 463 38.05 -13.84 -33.08
N LYS A 464 36.72 -13.79 -32.93
CA LYS A 464 35.95 -12.53 -32.94
C LYS A 464 36.24 -11.69 -31.71
N ASP A 465 36.29 -12.29 -30.53
CA ASP A 465 36.59 -11.58 -29.28
C ASP A 465 38.00 -11.00 -29.26
N GLN A 466 38.97 -11.71 -29.88
CA GLN A 466 40.33 -11.21 -30.02
C GLN A 466 40.44 -10.03 -30.99
N GLU A 467 39.65 -10.03 -32.08
CA GLU A 467 39.54 -8.91 -33.02
C GLU A 467 38.87 -7.69 -32.35
N LEU A 468 37.81 -7.91 -31.55
CA LEU A 468 37.15 -6.87 -30.77
C LEU A 468 38.11 -6.23 -29.76
N LEU A 469 38.88 -7.03 -29.02
CA LEU A 469 39.86 -6.55 -28.05
C LEU A 469 40.96 -5.71 -28.73
N LYS A 470 41.46 -6.16 -29.89
CA LYS A 470 42.48 -5.43 -30.65
C LYS A 470 41.97 -4.06 -31.09
N THR A 471 40.75 -4.02 -31.64
CA THR A 471 40.10 -2.77 -32.06
C THR A 471 39.89 -1.82 -30.88
N LEU A 472 39.47 -2.35 -29.72
CA LEU A 472 39.34 -1.58 -28.48
C LEU A 472 40.68 -0.98 -28.00
N MET A 473 41.78 -1.73 -28.10
CA MET A 473 43.11 -1.24 -27.72
C MET A 473 43.61 -0.13 -28.63
N GLU A 474 43.32 -0.19 -29.94
CA GLU A 474 43.68 0.86 -30.91
C GLU A 474 42.92 2.16 -30.62
N VAL A 475 41.66 2.05 -30.19
CA VAL A 475 40.75 3.18 -29.96
C VAL A 475 40.87 3.76 -28.53
N LYS A 476 41.49 3.03 -27.60
CA LYS A 476 41.64 3.43 -26.19
C LYS A 476 42.19 4.86 -26.00
N SER A 477 43.16 5.28 -26.82
CA SER A 477 43.82 6.57 -26.66
C SER A 477 43.00 7.78 -27.13
N THR A 478 42.00 7.54 -27.99
CA THR A 478 41.16 8.58 -28.59
C THR A 478 39.81 8.74 -27.86
N MET A 479 39.52 7.87 -26.88
CA MET A 479 38.26 7.87 -26.16
C MET A 479 38.18 9.02 -25.13
N PRO A 480 37.05 9.75 -25.07
CA PRO A 480 36.86 10.81 -24.09
C PRO A 480 36.60 10.24 -22.68
N ASP A 481 37.09 10.91 -21.64
CA ASP A 481 36.92 10.49 -20.24
C ASP A 481 35.43 10.44 -19.81
N VAL A 482 34.58 11.22 -20.48
CA VAL A 482 33.12 11.23 -20.30
C VAL A 482 32.50 9.85 -20.52
N LEU A 483 33.06 9.03 -21.43
CA LEU A 483 32.61 7.66 -21.65
C LEU A 483 32.86 6.79 -20.40
N LEU A 484 34.03 6.90 -19.78
CA LEU A 484 34.37 6.14 -18.56
C LEU A 484 33.48 6.56 -17.39
N GLU A 485 33.22 7.85 -17.22
CA GLU A 485 32.31 8.33 -16.17
C GLU A 485 30.87 7.82 -16.41
N ALA A 486 30.40 7.85 -17.66
CA ALA A 486 29.08 7.33 -18.03
C ALA A 486 28.97 5.82 -17.79
N MET A 487 29.96 5.04 -18.24
CA MET A 487 29.98 3.59 -18.07
C MET A 487 30.06 3.17 -16.60
N GLY A 488 30.93 3.82 -15.82
CA GLY A 488 31.10 3.52 -14.39
C GLY A 488 29.83 3.84 -13.60
N SER A 489 29.26 5.02 -13.81
CA SER A 489 28.06 5.42 -13.08
C SER A 489 26.80 4.66 -13.50
N PHE A 490 26.69 4.25 -14.78
CA PHE A 490 25.60 3.36 -15.20
C PHE A 490 25.74 1.96 -14.59
N ALA A 491 26.96 1.41 -14.53
CA ALA A 491 27.22 0.14 -13.86
C ALA A 491 26.77 0.14 -12.40
N GLU A 492 27.14 1.17 -11.65
CA GLU A 492 26.79 1.33 -10.23
C GLU A 492 25.29 1.51 -9.97
N THR A 493 24.50 1.91 -10.97
CA THR A 493 23.09 2.25 -10.75
C THR A 493 22.12 1.26 -11.39
N GLN A 494 22.49 0.63 -12.50
CA GLN A 494 21.58 -0.16 -13.33
C GLN A 494 22.05 -1.60 -13.56
N LEU A 495 23.33 -1.91 -13.35
CA LEU A 495 23.89 -3.26 -13.60
C LEU A 495 24.10 -4.09 -12.33
N ILE A 496 23.60 -3.61 -11.19
CA ILE A 496 23.55 -4.40 -9.94
C ILE A 496 22.44 -5.46 -10.04
N GLU A 497 21.36 -5.15 -10.75
CA GLU A 497 20.19 -6.01 -10.89
C GLU A 497 20.04 -6.53 -12.32
N SER A 498 19.29 -7.62 -12.46
CA SER A 498 19.30 -8.46 -13.65
C SER A 498 18.27 -8.05 -14.73
N TYR A 499 18.04 -6.75 -14.94
CA TYR A 499 16.98 -6.27 -15.86
C TYR A 499 17.34 -6.29 -17.34
N ILE A 500 18.62 -6.08 -17.68
CA ILE A 500 19.07 -6.01 -19.08
C ILE A 500 19.58 -7.39 -19.52
N GLY A 501 19.12 -7.88 -20.67
CA GLY A 501 19.61 -9.13 -21.26
C GLY A 501 21.09 -9.07 -21.62
N GLU A 502 21.82 -10.18 -21.42
CA GLU A 502 23.27 -10.27 -21.65
C GLU A 502 23.66 -10.11 -23.14
N ASP A 503 22.78 -10.55 -24.04
CA ASP A 503 22.99 -10.51 -25.49
C ASP A 503 22.66 -9.15 -26.13
N VAL A 504 22.12 -8.20 -25.37
CA VAL A 504 21.79 -6.86 -25.85
C VAL A 504 23.07 -6.14 -26.29
N LYS A 505 23.00 -5.40 -27.40
CA LYS A 505 24.15 -4.64 -27.89
C LYS A 505 24.49 -3.52 -26.90
N LEU A 506 25.77 -3.44 -26.56
CA LEU A 506 26.30 -2.46 -25.61
C LEU A 506 26.06 -1.02 -26.10
N MET A 507 26.11 -0.80 -27.42
CA MET A 507 25.90 0.52 -28.03
C MET A 507 24.46 1.03 -27.91
N ASP A 508 23.47 0.14 -27.98
CA ASP A 508 22.06 0.53 -27.84
C ASP A 508 21.81 1.07 -26.42
N VAL A 509 22.40 0.42 -25.42
CA VAL A 509 22.35 0.86 -24.02
C VAL A 509 23.12 2.17 -23.82
N LEU A 510 24.36 2.27 -24.31
CA LEU A 510 25.16 3.51 -24.19
C LEU A 510 24.48 4.72 -24.82
N SER A 511 23.82 4.55 -25.97
CA SER A 511 23.09 5.65 -26.62
C SER A 511 21.98 6.20 -25.72
N THR A 512 21.27 5.33 -25.01
CA THR A 512 20.23 5.69 -24.03
C THR A 512 20.85 6.41 -22.82
N VAL A 513 22.02 5.95 -22.36
CA VAL A 513 22.76 6.59 -21.26
C VAL A 513 23.19 8.00 -21.64
N PHE A 514 23.70 8.21 -22.85
CA PHE A 514 24.14 9.54 -23.29
C PHE A 514 23.00 10.52 -23.49
N GLN A 515 21.84 10.06 -23.99
CA GLN A 515 20.63 10.88 -24.07
C GLN A 515 20.20 11.41 -22.70
N SER A 516 20.37 10.61 -21.63
CA SER A 516 20.04 11.04 -20.27
C SER A 516 21.02 12.05 -19.66
N ARG A 517 22.22 12.22 -20.23
CA ARG A 517 23.33 13.00 -19.64
C ARG A 517 23.70 14.28 -20.40
N GLU A 518 22.92 14.66 -21.41
CA GLU A 518 23.17 15.86 -22.23
C GLU A 518 24.60 15.91 -22.84
N VAL A 519 25.16 14.74 -23.19
CA VAL A 519 26.46 14.68 -23.87
C VAL A 519 26.32 15.23 -25.30
N SER A 520 27.30 16.01 -25.76
CA SER A 520 27.24 16.61 -27.11
C SER A 520 27.14 15.53 -28.19
N GLN A 521 26.30 15.78 -29.20
CA GLN A 521 26.08 14.83 -30.29
C GLN A 521 27.38 14.45 -31.00
N GLU A 522 28.30 15.40 -31.17
CA GLU A 522 29.62 15.14 -31.77
C GLU A 522 30.44 14.11 -30.97
N THR A 523 30.37 14.15 -29.64
CA THR A 523 31.05 13.20 -28.76
C THR A 523 30.38 11.82 -28.85
N VAL A 524 29.05 11.79 -28.91
CA VAL A 524 28.28 10.54 -29.07
C VAL A 524 28.58 9.89 -30.41
N ASP A 525 28.63 10.67 -31.49
CA ASP A 525 28.95 10.18 -32.84
C ASP A 525 30.40 9.68 -32.89
N HIS A 526 31.35 10.39 -32.27
CA HIS A 526 32.73 9.94 -32.17
C HIS A 526 32.85 8.59 -31.44
N ILE A 527 32.16 8.43 -30.29
CA ILE A 527 32.15 7.17 -29.52
C ILE A 527 31.50 6.05 -30.35
N THR A 528 30.38 6.34 -31.00
CA THR A 528 29.60 5.35 -31.77
C THR A 528 30.36 4.85 -32.99
N ASN A 529 31.09 5.74 -33.69
CA ASN A 529 31.88 5.38 -34.86
C ASN A 529 33.19 4.67 -34.51
N SER A 530 33.68 4.84 -33.28
CA SER A 530 34.98 4.30 -32.87
C SER A 530 34.86 2.98 -32.10
N LEU A 531 33.74 2.71 -31.44
CA LEU A 531 33.55 1.44 -30.72
C LEU A 531 33.15 0.29 -31.69
N PRO A 532 33.62 -0.94 -31.45
CA PRO A 532 33.20 -2.10 -32.25
C PRO A 532 31.70 -2.41 -32.11
N THR A 533 31.02 -2.69 -33.23
CA THR A 533 29.57 -2.96 -33.26
C THR A 533 29.17 -4.33 -32.70
N GLY A 534 30.13 -5.22 -32.48
CA GLY A 534 29.91 -6.57 -31.93
C GLY A 534 29.88 -6.64 -30.39
N LEU A 535 30.02 -5.51 -29.69
CA LEU A 535 30.02 -5.50 -28.23
C LEU A 535 28.61 -5.74 -27.66
N GLN A 536 28.52 -6.68 -26.74
CA GLN A 536 27.30 -7.04 -26.01
C GLN A 536 27.41 -6.61 -24.53
N MET A 537 26.28 -6.54 -23.83
CA MET A 537 26.22 -6.17 -22.42
C MET A 537 27.03 -7.11 -21.52
N LYS A 538 27.17 -8.39 -21.89
CA LYS A 538 28.04 -9.33 -21.17
C LYS A 538 29.51 -8.91 -21.08
N HIS A 539 29.98 -8.09 -22.03
CA HIS A 539 31.37 -7.59 -22.10
C HIS A 539 31.58 -6.25 -21.37
N TRP A 540 30.57 -5.72 -20.67
CA TRP A 540 30.61 -4.36 -20.11
C TRP A 540 31.83 -4.09 -19.22
N ALA A 541 32.10 -4.97 -18.24
CA ALA A 541 33.24 -4.80 -17.33
C ALA A 541 34.58 -4.88 -18.06
N ALA A 542 34.70 -5.80 -19.03
CA ALA A 542 35.93 -5.99 -19.79
C ALA A 542 36.26 -4.76 -20.64
N VAL A 543 35.25 -4.19 -21.33
CA VAL A 543 35.39 -2.94 -22.08
C VAL A 543 35.83 -1.79 -21.16
N TYR A 544 35.17 -1.63 -20.01
CA TYR A 544 35.50 -0.57 -19.06
C TYR A 544 36.95 -0.67 -18.56
N ARG A 545 37.41 -1.87 -18.18
CA ARG A 545 38.79 -2.07 -17.69
C ARG A 545 39.83 -1.76 -18.77
N VAL A 546 39.59 -2.17 -20.01
CA VAL A 546 40.50 -1.90 -21.14
C VAL A 546 40.63 -0.39 -21.38
N LEU A 547 39.51 0.34 -21.36
CA LEU A 547 39.49 1.79 -21.55
C LEU A 547 40.11 2.53 -20.35
N LYS A 548 39.87 2.08 -19.12
CA LYS A 548 40.38 2.69 -17.88
C LYS A 548 41.89 2.54 -17.70
N ALA A 549 42.51 1.49 -18.24
CA ALA A 549 43.94 1.21 -18.07
C ALA A 549 44.89 2.22 -18.78
N ARG A 550 44.41 3.43 -19.13
CA ARG A 550 45.11 4.46 -19.89
C ARG A 550 46.32 5.02 -19.15
#